data_AF-A0A0S4LNW0-F1
#
_entry.id   AF-A0A0S4LNW0-F1
#
_cell.length_a   1.000
_cell.length_b   1.000
_cell.length_c   1.000
_cell.angle_alpha   90.00
_cell.angle_beta   90.00
_cell.angle_gamma   90.00
#
_symmetry.space_group_name_H-M   'P 1'
#
loop_
_entity.id
_entity.type
_entity.pdbx_description
1 polymer ?
#
loop_
_entity_poly.entity_id
_entity_poly.type
_entity_poly.pdbx_seq_one_letter_code
_entity_poly.pdbx_strand_id
1 'polypeptide(L)'
;MGRTSCSRFWANQFRVLQTAAAYVLLQELRRQAQGTTCATAQVSTLRERLLKLAVWVERSVRRLVLHLPQGAPWGDTWRRVAVAVGAAAG
;
A
#
# COMPACT_ATOMS: atom_id res chain seq x y z
N MET A 1 16.95 -10.31 4.29
CA MET A 1 17.77 -9.55 3.32
C MET A 1 18.15 -10.50 2.19
N GLY A 2 17.56 -10.29 1.00
CA GLY A 2 17.64 -11.25 -0.11
C GLY A 2 18.95 -11.21 -0.86
N ARG A 3 19.43 -12.40 -1.23
CA ARG A 3 20.62 -12.72 -2.03
C ARG A 3 20.75 -11.82 -3.27
N THR A 4 21.89 -11.16 -3.42
CA THR A 4 22.29 -10.45 -4.65
C THR A 4 22.62 -11.46 -5.74
N SER A 5 21.62 -11.89 -6.52
CA SER A 5 21.77 -13.00 -7.49
C SER A 5 22.26 -12.59 -8.88
N CYS A 6 22.62 -11.32 -9.11
CA CYS A 6 23.09 -10.85 -10.41
C CYS A 6 24.55 -10.37 -10.30
N SER A 7 25.41 -10.84 -11.22
CA SER A 7 26.82 -10.43 -11.34
C SER A 7 27.02 -8.96 -11.73
N ARG A 8 25.96 -8.24 -12.10
CA ARG A 8 26.00 -6.83 -12.49
C ARG A 8 25.61 -5.93 -11.31
N PHE A 9 26.59 -5.22 -10.75
CA PHE A 9 26.45 -4.27 -9.65
C PHE A 9 25.29 -3.27 -9.84
N TRP A 10 25.14 -2.72 -11.05
CA TRP A 10 24.10 -1.75 -11.39
C TRP A 10 22.67 -2.27 -11.25
N ALA A 11 22.42 -3.53 -11.61
CA ALA A 11 21.08 -4.12 -11.46
C ALA A 11 20.72 -4.29 -9.98
N ASN A 12 21.71 -4.56 -9.12
CA ASN A 12 21.51 -4.64 -7.69
C ASN A 12 21.25 -3.25 -7.07
N GLN A 13 22.04 -2.24 -7.44
CA GLN A 13 21.82 -0.86 -6.97
C GLN A 13 20.44 -0.33 -7.38
N PHE A 14 20.01 -0.60 -8.62
CA PHE A 14 18.67 -0.22 -9.06
C PHE A 14 17.57 -0.88 -8.22
N ARG A 15 17.70 -2.16 -7.84
CA ARG A 15 16.74 -2.83 -6.94
C ARG A 15 16.75 -2.22 -5.53
N VAL A 16 17.91 -1.82 -5.03
CA VAL A 16 18.02 -1.11 -3.75
C VAL A 16 17.26 0.22 -3.82
N LEU A 17 17.47 1.01 -4.88
CA LEU A 17 16.77 2.28 -5.08
C LEU A 17 15.25 2.08 -5.18
N GLN A 18 14.78 1.09 -5.95
CA GLN A 18 13.34 0.76 -6.02
C GLN A 18 12.78 0.38 -4.65
N THR A 19 13.51 -0.43 -3.89
CA THR A 19 13.07 -0.85 -2.54
C THR A 19 13.01 0.35 -1.59
N ALA A 20 13.98 1.26 -1.66
CA ALA A 20 13.99 2.50 -0.88
C ALA A 20 12.81 3.40 -1.24
N ALA A 21 12.56 3.61 -2.54
CA ALA A 21 11.41 4.39 -3.01
C ALA A 21 10.07 3.79 -2.53
N ALA A 22 9.90 2.47 -2.64
CA ALA A 22 8.73 1.79 -2.10
C ALA A 22 8.60 1.97 -0.58
N TYR A 23 9.70 1.99 0.15
CA TYR A 23 9.71 2.23 1.59
C TYR A 23 9.27 3.65 1.95
N VAL A 24 9.72 4.66 1.19
CA VAL A 24 9.27 6.05 1.37
C VAL A 24 7.77 6.18 1.10
N LEU A 25 7.26 5.54 0.04
CA LEU A 25 5.81 5.52 -0.23
C LEU A 25 5.02 4.85 0.91
N LEU A 26 5.51 3.75 1.46
CA LEU A 26 4.90 3.07 2.60
C LEU A 26 4.97 3.91 3.88
N GLN A 27 6.03 4.69 4.06
CA GLN A 27 6.17 5.64 5.16
C GLN A 27 5.13 6.76 5.07
N GLU A 28 4.90 7.29 3.86
CA GLU A 28 3.87 8.32 3.64
C GLU A 28 2.47 7.75 3.86
N LEU A 29 2.18 6.54 3.37
CA LEU A 29 0.94 5.84 3.68
C LEU A 29 0.72 5.68 5.20
N ARG A 30 1.78 5.35 5.95
CA ARG A 30 1.72 5.28 7.41
C ARG A 30 1.38 6.62 8.06
N ARG A 31 1.94 7.71 7.52
CA ARG A 31 1.66 9.08 7.99
C ARG A 31 0.20 9.46 7.74
N GLN A 32 -0.35 9.09 6.60
CA GLN A 32 -1.76 9.31 6.27
C GLN A 32 -2.72 8.41 7.06
N ALA A 33 -2.22 7.28 7.56
CA ALA A 33 -2.96 6.36 8.41
C ALA A 33 -2.98 6.76 9.90
N GLN A 34 -2.55 7.97 10.26
CA GLN A 34 -2.64 8.48 11.62
C GLN A 34 -4.08 8.44 12.16
N GLY A 35 -4.24 8.06 13.42
CA GLY A 35 -5.56 7.82 14.03
C GLY A 35 -6.20 6.46 13.69
N THR A 36 -5.46 5.57 13.02
CA THR A 36 -5.88 4.17 12.80
C THR A 36 -4.87 3.18 13.39
N THR A 37 -5.24 1.90 13.42
CA THR A 37 -4.34 0.80 13.83
C THR A 37 -3.10 0.66 12.94
N CYS A 38 -3.07 1.33 11.78
CA CYS A 38 -1.94 1.31 10.85
C CYS A 38 -0.90 2.41 11.13
N ALA A 39 -1.17 3.38 12.01
CA ALA A 39 -0.26 4.50 12.30
C ALA A 39 1.10 4.05 12.86
N THR A 40 1.10 3.00 13.69
CA THR A 40 2.31 2.41 14.31
C THR A 40 2.70 1.07 13.70
N ALA A 41 2.03 0.65 12.62
CA ALA A 41 2.25 -0.65 12.03
C ALA A 41 3.60 -0.75 11.30
N GLN A 42 4.16 -1.96 11.28
CA GLN A 42 5.33 -2.28 10.49
C GLN A 42 4.99 -2.26 8.99
N VAL A 43 6.00 -2.05 8.14
CA VAL A 43 5.83 -2.02 6.68
C VAL A 43 5.24 -3.32 6.11
N SER A 44 5.58 -4.48 6.71
CA SER A 44 4.96 -5.78 6.38
C SER A 44 3.46 -5.76 6.62
N THR A 45 3.04 -5.33 7.80
CA THR A 45 1.64 -5.21 8.21
C THR A 45 0.88 -4.20 7.36
N LEU A 46 1.48 -3.06 7.03
CA LEU A 46 0.89 -2.07 6.11
C LEU A 46 0.62 -2.68 4.74
N ARG A 47 1.60 -3.42 4.20
CA ARG A 47 1.45 -4.11 2.91
C ARG A 47 0.33 -5.13 2.96
N GLU A 48 0.24 -5.93 4.02
CA GLU A 48 -0.81 -6.93 4.19
C GLU A 48 -2.20 -6.32 4.28
N ARG A 49 -2.37 -5.31 5.14
CA ARG A 49 -3.69 -4.73 5.42
C ARG A 49 -4.19 -3.77 4.34
N LEU A 50 -3.28 -3.06 3.67
CA LEU A 50 -3.64 -2.01 2.71
C LEU A 50 -3.47 -2.42 1.25
N LEU A 51 -2.43 -3.21 0.93
CA LEU A 51 -2.04 -3.51 -0.46
C LEU A 51 -2.37 -4.93 -0.90
N LYS A 52 -2.45 -5.88 0.04
CA LYS A 52 -2.81 -7.29 -0.27
C LYS A 52 -4.29 -7.60 -0.02
N LEU A 53 -5.11 -6.60 0.26
CA LEU A 53 -6.54 -6.79 0.45
C LEU A 53 -7.21 -7.12 -0.89
N ALA A 54 -7.98 -8.20 -0.93
CA ALA A 54 -8.79 -8.53 -2.10
C ALA A 54 -10.01 -7.59 -2.16
N VAL A 55 -10.14 -6.86 -3.26
CA VAL A 55 -11.24 -5.94 -3.55
C VAL A 55 -11.74 -6.17 -4.96
N TRP A 56 -13.03 -5.92 -5.21
CA TRP A 56 -13.56 -5.92 -6.56
C TRP A 56 -13.23 -4.58 -7.22
N VAL A 57 -12.55 -4.63 -8.36
CA VAL A 57 -12.10 -3.43 -9.09
C VAL A 57 -12.96 -3.24 -10.32
N GLU A 58 -13.69 -2.13 -10.37
CA GLU A 58 -14.41 -1.70 -11.56
C GLU A 58 -13.67 -0.53 -12.21
N ARG A 59 -13.38 -0.64 -13.51
CA ARG A 59 -12.74 0.43 -14.28
C ARG A 59 -13.76 1.17 -15.12
N SER A 60 -13.83 2.48 -14.92
CA SER A 60 -14.53 3.42 -15.80
C SER A 60 -13.54 4.21 -16.65
N VAL A 61 -14.04 5.07 -17.55
CA VAL A 61 -13.23 5.91 -18.43
C VAL A 61 -12.35 6.89 -17.64
N ARG A 62 -12.83 7.38 -16.49
CA ARG A 62 -12.15 8.42 -15.68
C ARG A 62 -11.79 7.98 -14.26
N ARG A 63 -12.26 6.82 -13.80
CA ARG A 63 -12.12 6.39 -12.41
C ARG A 63 -11.91 4.88 -12.27
N LEU A 64 -11.21 4.49 -11.22
CA LEU A 64 -11.18 3.14 -10.70
C LEU A 64 -12.04 3.12 -9.44
N VAL A 65 -13.05 2.25 -9.41
CA VAL A 65 -13.92 2.07 -8.25
C VAL A 65 -13.51 0.77 -7.56
N LEU A 66 -13.26 0.86 -6.26
CA LEU A 66 -12.81 -0.25 -5.43
C LEU A 66 -13.93 -0.62 -4.46
N HIS A 67 -14.56 -1.77 -4.69
CA HIS A 67 -15.63 -2.28 -3.84
C HIS A 67 -15.05 -3.25 -2.82
N LEU A 68 -15.21 -2.91 -1.54
CA LEU A 68 -14.81 -3.77 -0.43
C LEU A 68 -15.96 -4.70 -0.03
N PRO A 69 -15.70 -6.01 0.20
CA PRO A 69 -16.71 -6.88 0.77
C PRO A 69 -17.07 -6.44 2.20
N GLN A 70 -18.32 -6.63 2.61
CA GLN A 70 -18.81 -6.19 3.93
C GLN A 70 -18.02 -6.80 5.10
N GLY A 71 -17.56 -8.04 4.95
CA GLY A 71 -16.72 -8.74 5.94
C GLY A 71 -15.21 -8.53 5.75
N ALA A 72 -14.77 -7.53 4.97
CA ALA A 72 -13.35 -7.31 4.72
C ALA A 72 -12.59 -7.05 6.04
N PRO A 73 -11.50 -7.81 6.32
CA PRO A 73 -10.68 -7.52 7.47
C PRO A 73 -10.07 -6.12 7.33
N TRP A 74 -10.17 -5.32 8.40
CA TRP A 74 -9.70 -3.93 8.44
C TRP A 74 -10.37 -2.97 7.45
N GLY A 75 -11.56 -3.29 6.92
CA GLY A 75 -12.25 -2.46 5.92
C GLY A 75 -12.46 -0.99 6.32
N ASP A 76 -12.75 -0.71 7.60
CA ASP A 76 -12.86 0.67 8.11
C ASP A 76 -11.53 1.41 8.09
N THR A 77 -10.45 0.73 8.48
CA THR A 77 -9.11 1.31 8.44
C THR A 77 -8.70 1.57 7.00
N TRP A 78 -8.95 0.61 6.11
CA TRP A 78 -8.64 0.74 4.68
C TRP A 78 -9.38 1.94 4.06
N ARG A 79 -10.69 2.07 4.31
CA ARG A 79 -11.49 3.21 3.79
C ARG A 79 -10.99 4.55 4.29
N ARG A 80 -10.67 4.68 5.59
CA ARG A 80 -10.10 5.94 6.13
C ARG A 80 -8.78 6.31 5.47
N VAL A 81 -7.88 5.34 5.31
CA VAL A 81 -6.59 5.57 4.64
C VAL A 81 -6.80 5.94 3.18
N ALA A 82 -7.70 5.25 2.48
CA ALA A 82 -8.03 5.55 1.08
C ALA A 82 -8.51 7.01 0.92
N VAL A 83 -9.42 7.46 1.77
CA VAL A 83 -9.90 8.86 1.76
C VAL A 83 -8.77 9.84 2.11
N ALA A 84 -7.93 9.52 3.10
CA ALA A 84 -6.80 10.37 3.49
C ALA A 84 -5.77 10.57 2.36
N VAL A 85 -5.59 9.58 1.48
CA VAL A 85 -4.71 9.69 0.30
C VAL A 85 -5.42 10.25 -0.95
N GLY A 86 -6.67 10.70 -0.82
CA GLY A 86 -7.41 11.40 -1.87
C GLY A 86 -8.45 10.57 -2.63
N ALA A 87 -8.82 9.37 -2.16
CA ALA A 87 -9.96 8.65 -2.72
C ALA A 87 -11.28 9.33 -2.34
N ALA A 88 -12.22 9.40 -3.29
CA ALA A 88 -13.58 9.83 -3.01
C ALA A 88 -14.40 8.66 -2.46
N ALA A 89 -15.20 8.91 -1.42
CA ALA A 89 -16.25 7.98 -1.03
C ALA A 89 -17.33 7.96 -2.12
N GLY A 90 -17.59 6.78 -2.68
CA GLY A 90 -18.66 6.53 -3.63
C GLY A 90 -19.94 6.07 -2.96
#